data_AF-A0A4R6WPZ5-F1
#
_entry.id   AF-A0A4R6WPZ5-F1
#
_cell.length_a   1.000
_cell.length_b   1.000
_cell.length_c   1.000
_cell.angle_alpha   90.00
_cell.angle_beta   90.00
_cell.angle_gamma   90.00
#
_symmetry.space_group_name_H-M   'P 1'
#
loop_
_entity.id
_entity.type
_entity.pdbx_description
1 polymer ?
#
loop_
_entity_poly.entity_id
_entity_poly.type
_entity_poly.pdbx_seq_one_letter_code
_entity_poly.pdbx_strand_id
1 'polypeptide(L)'
;MWAESGRKFVALIAILAAMTACGTPESLSYPPGKTLKITKNVWSAYQEYLGMQGGVRKEGAFLVVLHNDVGVGSRWSYCPPSADYCTGPTINLANDMCKQEKLKCVLFARGTTEILPYEIVD
;
A
#
# COMPACT_ATOMS: atom_id res chain seq x y z
N MET A 1 31.14 -52.53 -35.56
CA MET A 1 29.68 -52.40 -35.32
C MET A 1 29.51 -51.53 -34.08
N TRP A 2 28.73 -50.46 -34.23
CA TRP A 2 28.73 -49.26 -33.40
C TRP A 2 27.77 -49.37 -32.21
N ALA A 3 28.16 -48.76 -31.09
CA ALA A 3 27.36 -48.63 -29.88
C ALA A 3 26.57 -47.31 -29.94
N GLU A 4 25.24 -47.37 -29.84
CA GLU A 4 24.37 -46.18 -29.76
C GLU A 4 23.77 -46.07 -28.35
N SER A 5 24.41 -45.24 -27.53
CA SER A 5 23.96 -44.84 -26.20
C SER A 5 23.14 -43.55 -26.32
N GLY A 6 21.83 -43.68 -26.54
CA GLY A 6 20.90 -42.56 -26.63
C GLY A 6 20.43 -42.07 -25.26
N ARG A 7 21.27 -41.29 -24.56
CA ARG A 7 20.94 -40.68 -23.26
C ARG A 7 19.97 -39.50 -23.50
N LYS A 8 18.70 -39.69 -23.12
CA LYS A 8 17.62 -38.71 -23.24
C LYS A 8 17.96 -37.44 -22.43
N PHE A 9 18.06 -36.31 -23.13
CA PHE A 9 18.14 -34.97 -22.54
C PHE A 9 16.82 -34.66 -21.82
N VAL A 10 16.85 -34.61 -20.50
CA VAL A 10 15.77 -34.05 -19.68
C VAL A 10 16.00 -32.55 -19.60
N ALA A 11 15.31 -31.79 -20.44
CA ALA A 11 15.29 -30.33 -20.36
C ALA A 11 14.41 -29.91 -19.18
N LEU A 12 15.03 -29.47 -18.09
CA LEU A 12 14.35 -28.80 -16.98
C LEU A 12 14.05 -27.36 -17.38
N ILE A 13 12.79 -27.09 -17.75
CA ILE A 13 12.27 -25.74 -17.96
C ILE A 13 11.93 -25.15 -16.59
N ALA A 14 12.80 -24.28 -16.07
CA ALA A 14 12.52 -23.48 -14.89
C ALA A 14 11.64 -22.28 -15.28
N ILE A 15 10.34 -22.39 -15.03
CA ILE A 15 9.38 -21.28 -15.17
C ILE A 15 9.59 -20.36 -13.95
N LEU A 16 10.42 -19.33 -14.08
CA LEU A 16 10.44 -18.22 -13.13
C LEU A 16 9.16 -17.39 -13.34
N ALA A 17 8.16 -17.62 -12.50
CA ALA A 17 7.02 -16.73 -12.36
C ALA A 17 7.50 -15.41 -11.75
N ALA A 18 7.76 -14.41 -12.60
CA ALA A 18 7.89 -13.03 -12.18
C ALA A 18 6.51 -12.58 -11.67
N MET A 19 6.28 -12.69 -10.36
CA MET A 19 5.15 -12.04 -9.72
C MET A 19 5.39 -10.53 -9.85
N THR A 20 4.73 -9.92 -10.84
CA THR A 20 4.49 -8.48 -10.87
C THR A 20 3.58 -8.14 -9.70
N ALA A 21 4.17 -8.05 -8.50
CA ALA A 21 3.48 -7.57 -7.32
C ALA A 21 2.97 -6.16 -7.63
N CYS A 22 1.65 -5.99 -7.52
CA CYS A 22 0.99 -4.68 -7.58
C CYS A 22 1.42 -3.87 -6.33
N GLY A 23 2.68 -3.41 -6.36
CA GLY A 23 3.40 -2.88 -5.22
C GLY A 23 2.96 -1.49 -4.82
N THR A 24 3.22 -1.12 -3.57
CA THR A 24 3.21 0.27 -3.13
C THR A 24 4.35 1.02 -3.84
N PRO A 25 4.12 2.21 -4.40
CA PRO A 25 5.19 3.02 -4.94
C PRO A 25 6.31 3.18 -3.91
N GLU A 26 7.58 3.08 -4.33
CA GLU A 26 8.73 3.15 -3.42
C GLU A 26 8.72 4.43 -2.58
N SER A 27 8.26 5.55 -3.16
CA SER A 27 8.09 6.84 -2.48
C SER A 27 7.09 6.85 -1.32
N LEU A 28 6.21 5.85 -1.25
CA LEU A 28 5.21 5.68 -0.20
C LEU A 28 5.52 4.45 0.68
N SER A 29 6.64 3.79 0.45
CA SER A 29 7.06 2.64 1.23
C SER A 29 7.54 3.06 2.62
N TYR A 30 7.33 2.18 3.59
CA TYR A 30 7.96 2.28 4.91
C TYR A 30 9.01 1.17 5.03
N PRO A 31 10.12 1.38 5.78
CA PRO A 31 11.16 0.38 5.86
C PRO A 31 10.62 -0.99 6.33
N PRO A 32 10.94 -2.08 5.61
CA PRO A 32 10.40 -3.40 5.93
C PRO A 32 10.84 -3.83 7.34
N GLY A 33 9.95 -4.52 8.06
CA GLY A 33 10.20 -5.01 9.41
C GLY A 33 10.19 -3.95 10.50
N LYS A 34 9.89 -2.68 10.19
CA LYS A 34 9.69 -1.63 11.19
C LYS A 34 8.21 -1.41 11.50
N THR A 35 7.92 -1.14 12.77
CA THR A 35 6.62 -0.66 13.24
C THR A 35 6.53 0.85 13.05
N LEU A 36 5.48 1.31 12.38
CA LEU A 36 5.20 2.72 12.20
C LEU A 36 4.64 3.33 13.50
N LYS A 37 5.34 4.31 14.07
CA LYS A 37 4.82 5.10 15.19
C LYS A 37 3.83 6.13 14.68
N ILE A 38 2.63 6.20 15.25
CA ILE A 38 1.62 7.21 14.91
C ILE A 38 1.08 7.88 16.18
N THR A 39 0.64 9.13 16.08
CA THR A 39 -0.05 9.81 17.19
C THR A 39 -1.51 9.38 17.29
N LYS A 40 -2.14 9.59 18.46
CA LYS A 40 -3.61 9.45 18.62
C LYS A 40 -4.39 10.26 17.59
N ASN A 41 -3.90 11.43 17.20
CA ASN A 41 -4.55 12.27 16.20
C ASN A 41 -4.63 11.57 14.83
N VAL A 42 -3.51 10.97 14.39
CA VAL A 42 -3.49 10.18 13.15
C VAL A 42 -4.41 8.97 13.24
N TRP A 43 -4.44 8.30 14.39
CA TRP A 43 -5.35 7.18 14.62
C TRP A 43 -6.83 7.60 14.54
N SER A 44 -7.21 8.69 15.20
CA SER A 44 -8.58 9.24 15.13
C SER A 44 -8.97 9.59 13.70
N ALA A 45 -8.06 10.22 12.93
CA ALA A 45 -8.28 10.53 11.53
C ALA A 45 -8.46 9.26 10.66
N TYR A 46 -7.75 8.17 10.99
CA TYR A 46 -7.95 6.89 10.34
C TYR A 46 -9.33 6.30 10.63
N GLN A 47 -9.81 6.40 11.87
CA GLN A 47 -11.17 5.96 12.23
C GLN A 47 -12.24 6.77 11.49
N GLU A 48 -12.04 8.08 11.34
CA GLU A 48 -12.92 8.93 10.52
C GLU A 48 -12.93 8.49 9.05
N TYR A 49 -11.75 8.25 8.48
CA TYR A 49 -11.59 7.72 7.13
C TYR A 49 -12.34 6.38 6.94
N LEU A 50 -12.26 5.46 7.91
CA LEU A 50 -12.99 4.19 7.86
C LEU A 50 -14.51 4.41 7.85
N GLY A 51 -15.01 5.41 8.58
CA GLY A 51 -16.43 5.78 8.59
C GLY A 51 -16.91 6.41 7.29
N MET A 52 -16.04 7.14 6.59
CA MET A 52 -16.34 7.73 5.27
C MET A 52 -16.23 6.72 4.12
N GLN A 53 -15.52 5.60 4.35
CA GLN A 53 -15.31 4.59 3.34
C GLN A 53 -16.57 3.73 3.15
N GLY A 54 -17.11 3.71 1.94
CA GLY A 54 -18.27 2.87 1.63
C GLY A 54 -18.35 2.41 0.17
N GLY A 55 -19.55 2.05 -0.26
CA GLY A 55 -19.84 1.49 -1.58
C GLY A 55 -19.52 -0.01 -1.66
N VAL A 56 -19.85 -0.60 -2.81
CA VAL A 56 -19.52 -2.01 -3.10
C VAL A 56 -17.99 -2.21 -3.17
N ARG A 57 -17.25 -1.16 -3.54
CA ARG A 57 -15.79 -1.18 -3.67
C ARG A 57 -15.14 -0.13 -2.78
N LYS A 58 -14.49 -0.60 -1.72
CA LYS A 58 -13.77 0.23 -0.74
C LYS A 58 -12.38 0.63 -1.24
N GLU A 59 -12.32 1.33 -2.37
CA GLU A 59 -11.07 1.54 -3.12
C GLU A 59 -10.19 2.71 -2.63
N GLY A 60 -10.38 3.30 -1.45
CA GLY A 60 -9.59 4.46 -1.00
C GLY A 60 -8.15 4.17 -0.57
N ALA A 61 -7.43 5.22 -0.17
CA ALA A 61 -6.07 5.13 0.34
C ALA A 61 -5.84 6.10 1.49
N PHE A 62 -5.16 5.64 2.54
CA PHE A 62 -4.80 6.46 3.70
C PHE A 62 -3.27 6.53 3.82
N LEU A 63 -2.74 7.74 3.74
CA LEU A 63 -1.33 8.05 3.89
C LEU A 63 -1.09 8.73 5.24
N VAL A 64 0.02 8.36 5.87
CA VAL A 64 0.52 8.97 7.10
C VAL A 64 1.65 9.92 6.76
N VAL A 65 1.54 11.16 7.24
CA VAL A 65 2.57 12.20 7.13
C VAL A 65 3.59 11.98 8.24
N LEU A 66 4.86 11.83 7.88
CA LEU A 66 5.97 11.60 8.79
C LEU A 66 6.70 12.90 9.14
N HIS A 67 6.99 13.06 10.42
CA HIS A 67 7.93 14.03 10.95
C HIS A 67 8.88 13.30 11.93
N ASN A 68 10.18 13.29 11.63
CA ASN A 68 11.19 12.53 12.41
C ASN A 68 10.79 11.07 12.65
N ASP A 69 10.30 10.39 11.60
CA ASP A 69 9.84 9.00 11.60
C ASP A 69 8.64 8.69 12.53
N VAL A 70 7.95 9.71 13.02
CA VAL A 70 6.65 9.60 13.70
C VAL A 70 5.54 10.14 12.79
N GLY A 71 4.45 9.40 12.69
CA GLY A 71 3.23 9.79 12.00
C GLY A 71 2.48 10.87 12.78
N VAL A 72 2.53 12.10 12.30
CA VAL A 72 1.94 13.28 12.98
C VAL A 72 0.72 13.86 12.26
N GLY A 73 0.49 13.46 11.01
CA GLY A 73 -0.66 13.87 10.22
C GLY A 73 -1.03 12.82 9.17
N SER A 74 -2.00 13.15 8.32
CA SER A 74 -2.53 12.20 7.35
C SER A 74 -3.11 12.87 6.11
N ARG A 75 -3.09 12.16 4.98
CA ARG A 75 -3.75 12.53 3.72
C ARG A 75 -4.47 11.30 3.20
N TRP A 76 -5.71 11.44 2.74
CA TRP A 76 -6.46 10.30 2.27
C TRP A 76 -7.39 10.65 1.12
N SER A 77 -7.74 9.63 0.38
CA SER A 77 -8.83 9.64 -0.59
C SER A 77 -9.75 8.48 -0.28
N TYR A 78 -11.06 8.69 -0.43
CA TYR A 78 -12.06 7.69 -0.08
C TYR A 78 -13.10 7.58 -1.18
N CYS A 79 -13.82 6.46 -1.19
CA CYS A 79 -15.00 6.25 -2.00
C CYS A 79 -16.23 6.40 -1.10
N PRO A 80 -17.11 7.38 -1.36
CA PRO A 80 -18.25 7.64 -0.49
C PRO A 80 -19.25 6.48 -0.55
N PRO A 81 -20.05 6.24 0.52
CA PRO A 81 -21.00 5.14 0.58
C PRO A 81 -22.08 5.16 -0.50
N SER A 82 -22.39 6.35 -1.01
CA SER A 82 -23.38 6.56 -2.08
C SER A 82 -22.85 6.28 -3.49
N ALA A 83 -21.55 6.00 -3.65
CA ALA A 83 -20.95 5.69 -4.94
C ALA A 83 -20.76 4.18 -5.09
N ASP A 84 -21.31 3.60 -6.16
CA ASP A 84 -21.11 2.18 -6.48
C ASP A 84 -19.68 1.90 -7.00
N TYR A 85 -19.05 2.91 -7.59
CA TYR A 85 -17.72 2.84 -8.17
C TYR A 85 -16.99 4.18 -8.04
N CYS A 86 -15.74 4.12 -7.60
CA CYS A 86 -14.80 5.23 -7.70
C CYS A 86 -13.79 4.92 -8.79
N THR A 87 -14.01 5.47 -9.98
CA THR A 87 -13.10 5.31 -11.11
C THR A 87 -11.93 6.27 -10.96
N GLY A 88 -10.86 5.84 -10.28
CA GLY A 88 -9.63 6.62 -10.20
C GLY A 88 -8.56 6.01 -9.30
N PRO A 89 -7.27 6.30 -9.53
CA PRO A 89 -6.19 5.84 -8.66
C PRO A 89 -6.22 6.65 -7.36
N THR A 90 -7.02 6.20 -6.40
CA THR A 90 -7.20 6.81 -5.07
C THR A 90 -5.86 7.10 -4.37
N ILE A 91 -4.90 6.18 -4.48
CA ILE A 91 -3.52 6.38 -3.97
C ILE A 91 -2.87 7.61 -4.57
N ASN A 92 -3.05 7.86 -5.88
CA ASN A 92 -2.42 9.02 -6.54
C ASN A 92 -2.99 10.32 -5.99
N LEU A 93 -4.31 10.41 -5.80
CA LEU A 93 -4.94 11.63 -5.26
C LEU A 93 -4.38 11.98 -3.87
N ALA A 94 -4.33 11.00 -2.96
CA ALA A 94 -3.79 11.23 -1.62
C ALA A 94 -2.27 11.58 -1.68
N ASN A 95 -1.52 10.92 -2.57
CA ASN A 95 -0.09 11.15 -2.74
C ASN A 95 0.22 12.53 -3.34
N ASP A 96 -0.63 13.01 -4.25
CA ASP A 96 -0.46 14.33 -4.86
C ASP A 96 -0.64 15.43 -3.81
N MET A 97 -1.54 15.27 -2.83
CA MET A 97 -1.63 16.18 -1.68
C MET A 97 -0.31 16.22 -0.89
N CYS A 98 0.29 15.06 -0.61
CA CYS A 98 1.59 14.99 0.07
C CYS A 98 2.69 15.69 -0.73
N LYS A 99 2.76 15.47 -2.05
CA LYS A 99 3.76 16.09 -2.92
C LYS A 99 3.60 17.60 -3.02
N GLN A 100 2.38 18.10 -3.19
CA GLN A 100 2.08 19.53 -3.28
C GLN A 100 2.53 20.28 -2.02
N GLU A 101 2.34 19.66 -0.86
CA GLU A 101 2.73 20.21 0.44
C GLU A 101 4.18 19.87 0.84
N LYS A 102 4.93 19.16 -0.02
CA LYS A 102 6.31 18.70 0.24
C LYS A 102 6.44 17.87 1.53
N LEU A 103 5.41 17.08 1.83
CA LEU A 103 5.34 16.22 2.99
C LEU A 103 5.91 14.83 2.67
N LYS A 104 6.66 14.25 3.62
CA LYS A 104 7.05 12.84 3.57
C LYS A 104 5.85 12.01 3.98
N CYS A 105 5.29 11.21 3.07
CA CYS A 105 4.13 10.36 3.34
C CYS A 105 4.45 8.88 3.13
N VAL A 106 3.76 8.02 3.86
CA VAL A 106 3.81 6.57 3.70
C VAL A 106 2.41 5.99 3.61
N LEU A 107 2.24 4.95 2.79
CA LEU A 107 0.96 4.29 2.64
C LEU A 107 0.70 3.40 3.85
N PHE A 108 -0.31 3.78 4.63
CA PHE A 108 -0.70 3.06 5.84
C PHE A 108 -1.83 2.06 5.58
N ALA A 109 -2.82 2.44 4.78
CA ALA A 109 -3.93 1.56 4.42
C ALA A 109 -4.39 1.72 2.97
N ARG A 110 -4.87 0.62 2.38
CA ARG A 110 -5.64 0.60 1.11
C ARG A 110 -7.04 0.09 1.43
N GLY A 111 -8.05 0.88 1.09
CA GLY A 111 -9.42 0.62 1.50
C GLY A 111 -9.51 0.57 3.02
N THR A 112 -10.02 -0.51 3.56
CA THR A 112 -10.08 -0.77 5.01
C THR A 112 -8.96 -1.67 5.50
N THR A 113 -7.97 -1.97 4.65
CA THR A 113 -6.89 -2.89 4.97
C THR A 113 -5.64 -2.09 5.33
N GLU A 114 -5.22 -2.22 6.57
CA GLU A 114 -3.92 -1.76 7.06
C GLU A 114 -2.80 -2.58 6.40
N ILE A 115 -1.76 -1.92 5.91
CA ILE A 115 -0.64 -2.58 5.21
C ILE A 115 0.69 -2.44 5.95
N LEU A 116 0.72 -1.71 7.07
CA LEU A 116 1.89 -1.52 7.92
C LEU A 116 1.57 -1.87 9.37
N PRO A 117 2.46 -2.58 10.08
CA PRO A 117 2.36 -2.68 11.53
C PRO A 117 2.55 -1.29 12.15
N TYR A 118 1.80 -0.99 13.21
CA TYR A 118 1.85 0.32 13.86
C TYR A 118 1.76 0.25 15.39
N GLU A 119 2.19 1.33 16.03
CA GLU A 119 2.00 1.58 17.46
C GLU A 119 1.59 3.05 17.68
N ILE A 120 0.71 3.28 18.65
CA ILE A 120 0.25 4.62 19.03
C ILE A 120 1.14 5.11 20.17
N VAL A 121 1.83 6.25 19.99
CA VAL A 121 2.95 6.67 20.88
C VAL A 121 2.72 7.91 21.73
N ASP A 122 1.51 8.44 21.76
CA ASP A 122 1.13 9.62 22.56
C ASP A 122 -0.25 9.39 23.19
#